data_AF-A0AA44WCZ9-F1
#
_entry.id   AF-A0AA44WCZ9-F1
#
_cell.length_a   1.000
_cell.length_b   1.000
_cell.length_c   1.000
_cell.angle_alpha   90.00
_cell.angle_beta   90.00
_cell.angle_gamma   90.00
#
_symmetry.space_group_name_H-M   'P 1'
#
loop_
_entity.id
_entity.type
_entity.pdbx_description
1 polymer ?
#
loop_
_entity_poly.entity_id
_entity_poly.type
_entity_poly.pdbx_seq_one_letter_code
_entity_poly.pdbx_strand_id
1 'polypeptide(L)'
;MAFRNLFGWFPTYFRAPFLECSSTSGCQSLMKTLGYHLLGVNVDTKDYMYGSPTLIQTAKDRFSQAVSQDPTGKGYIVLAHDVHVQTVVNLTQYMIETSKARGYRLVTVGECLGDPRANWYRPVKPSPSTTRTSATTVSTRTSSTAVPTSNSGLKISPDQTCGGGAAGFTCQGSKYGNCCSFYGFCGSSPAYCGTGCNTGYGTCTQLPAGLSDTTNGLCGTRFNASCKNYGNKNCCSQSGFCGSSAAHCGVGCQNAFGICG
;
A
#
# COMPACT_ATOMS: atom_id res chain seq x y z
N MET A 1 -10.46 1.88 -7.72
CA MET A 1 -10.38 0.81 -8.76
C MET A 1 -9.57 1.29 -9.99
N ALA A 2 -8.26 1.50 -9.86
CA ALA A 2 -7.46 2.10 -10.94
C ALA A 2 -7.21 1.14 -12.13
N PHE A 3 -6.64 -0.05 -11.88
CA PHE A 3 -6.30 -1.01 -12.94
C PHE A 3 -7.50 -1.43 -13.79
N ARG A 4 -8.65 -1.71 -13.16
CA ARG A 4 -9.89 -2.00 -13.89
C ARG A 4 -10.26 -0.88 -14.86
N ASN A 5 -10.23 0.36 -14.38
CA ASN A 5 -10.71 1.50 -15.16
C ASN A 5 -9.77 1.81 -16.34
N LEU A 6 -8.47 1.61 -16.16
CA LEU A 6 -7.46 1.88 -17.20
C LEU A 6 -7.30 0.72 -18.18
N PHE A 7 -7.34 -0.53 -17.71
CA PHE A 7 -6.93 -1.69 -18.50
C PHE A 7 -8.01 -2.77 -18.65
N GLY A 8 -9.14 -2.67 -17.95
CA GLY A 8 -10.20 -3.69 -17.99
C GLY A 8 -9.88 -4.98 -17.22
N TRP A 9 -8.78 -5.00 -16.47
CA TRP A 9 -8.35 -6.12 -15.65
C TRP A 9 -7.68 -5.63 -14.37
N PHE A 10 -7.43 -6.54 -13.42
CA PHE A 10 -6.59 -6.25 -12.26
C PHE A 10 -5.57 -7.37 -12.03
N PRO A 11 -4.35 -7.05 -11.56
CA PRO A 11 -3.34 -8.05 -11.28
C PRO A 11 -3.81 -9.07 -10.24
N THR A 12 -3.31 -10.30 -10.36
CA THR A 12 -3.44 -11.34 -9.32
C THR A 12 -2.19 -11.45 -8.47
N TYR A 13 -1.10 -10.82 -8.87
CA TYR A 13 0.14 -10.74 -8.09
C TYR A 13 0.17 -9.48 -7.24
N PHE A 14 0.60 -9.61 -5.99
CA PHE A 14 0.71 -8.52 -5.05
C PHE A 14 1.96 -8.67 -4.18
N ARG A 15 2.72 -7.59 -4.00
CA ARG A 15 3.80 -7.50 -3.02
C ARG A 15 3.34 -6.58 -1.90
N ALA A 16 3.37 -7.06 -0.66
CA ALA A 16 3.00 -6.24 0.48
C ALA A 16 4.01 -5.10 0.69
N PRO A 17 3.55 -3.87 0.96
CA PRO A 17 4.43 -2.79 1.42
C PRO A 17 5.31 -3.27 2.58
N PHE A 18 6.59 -2.91 2.54
CA PHE A 18 7.61 -3.31 3.52
C PHE A 18 7.81 -4.82 3.68
N LEU A 19 7.27 -5.65 2.77
CA LEU A 19 7.21 -7.12 2.89
C LEU A 19 6.47 -7.60 4.15
N GLU A 20 5.60 -6.76 4.69
CA GLU A 20 4.90 -6.98 5.96
C GLU A 20 3.50 -7.55 5.72
N CYS A 21 3.42 -8.88 5.59
CA CYS A 21 2.15 -9.60 5.50
C CYS A 21 2.29 -11.00 6.10
N SER A 22 1.78 -11.16 7.33
CA SER A 22 1.92 -12.39 8.11
C SER A 22 0.56 -13.06 8.38
N SER A 23 0.61 -14.32 8.81
CA SER A 23 -0.55 -15.05 9.33
C SER A 23 -1.13 -14.37 10.58
N THR A 24 -0.28 -13.92 11.51
CA THR A 24 -0.67 -13.23 12.75
C THR A 24 -1.47 -11.95 12.48
N SER A 25 -1.09 -11.19 11.46
CA SER A 25 -1.82 -9.97 11.06
C SER A 25 -3.15 -10.25 10.32
N GLY A 26 -3.44 -11.52 9.99
CA GLY A 26 -4.54 -11.91 9.11
C GLY A 26 -4.32 -11.60 7.63
N CYS A 27 -3.26 -10.86 7.28
CA CYS A 27 -3.00 -10.39 5.91
C CYS A 27 -2.88 -11.56 4.92
N GLN A 28 -2.12 -12.61 5.23
CA GLN A 28 -1.97 -13.76 4.32
C GLN A 28 -3.31 -14.46 4.02
N SER A 29 -4.17 -14.57 5.03
CA SER A 29 -5.51 -15.15 4.89
C SER A 29 -6.41 -14.28 4.00
N LEU A 30 -6.37 -12.96 4.21
CA LEU A 30 -7.10 -12.01 3.39
C LEU A 30 -6.63 -12.06 1.92
N MET A 31 -5.32 -11.99 1.68
CA MET A 31 -4.78 -12.03 0.32
C MET A 31 -5.14 -13.34 -0.40
N LYS A 32 -5.10 -14.47 0.30
CA LYS A 32 -5.56 -15.77 -0.22
C LYS A 32 -7.05 -15.75 -0.55
N THR A 33 -7.88 -15.20 0.32
CA THR A 33 -9.34 -15.08 0.13
C THR A 33 -9.67 -14.20 -1.09
N LEU A 34 -8.91 -13.13 -1.29
CA LEU A 34 -9.00 -12.25 -2.45
C LEU A 34 -8.34 -12.84 -3.72
N GLY A 35 -7.78 -14.06 -3.63
CA GLY A 35 -7.17 -14.79 -4.72
C GLY A 35 -5.85 -14.20 -5.22
N TYR A 36 -5.10 -13.47 -4.38
CA TYR A 36 -3.80 -12.93 -4.77
C TYR A 36 -2.66 -13.93 -4.52
N HIS A 37 -1.71 -13.95 -5.44
CA HIS A 37 -0.37 -14.46 -5.22
C HIS A 37 0.41 -13.41 -4.41
N LEU A 38 0.66 -13.69 -3.14
CA LEU A 38 1.48 -12.83 -2.28
C LEU A 38 2.97 -13.09 -2.56
N LEU A 39 3.66 -12.09 -3.09
CA LEU A 39 5.05 -12.17 -3.48
C LEU A 39 6.01 -11.72 -2.39
N GLY A 40 6.90 -12.63 -1.99
CA GLY A 40 8.13 -12.31 -1.28
C GLY A 40 9.27 -11.99 -2.25
N VAL A 41 10.48 -11.89 -1.70
CA VAL A 41 11.74 -11.67 -2.43
C VAL A 41 12.84 -12.50 -1.76
N ASN A 42 13.85 -12.91 -2.51
CA ASN A 42 15.04 -13.59 -1.97
C ASN A 42 16.35 -12.85 -2.28
N VAL A 43 16.27 -11.70 -2.97
CA VAL A 43 17.37 -10.74 -3.12
C VAL A 43 16.82 -9.35 -2.86
N ASP A 44 17.35 -8.66 -1.85
CA ASP A 44 17.04 -7.25 -1.56
C ASP A 44 18.27 -6.38 -1.79
N THR A 45 18.20 -5.55 -2.84
CA THR A 45 19.28 -4.66 -3.25
C THR A 45 19.52 -3.54 -2.25
N LYS A 46 18.54 -3.21 -1.40
CA LYS A 46 18.56 -2.03 -0.52
C LYS A 46 18.83 -0.73 -1.28
N ASP A 47 18.43 -0.66 -2.55
CA ASP A 47 18.62 0.50 -3.42
C ASP A 47 18.08 1.81 -2.82
N TYR A 48 16.97 1.74 -2.08
CA TYR A 48 16.41 2.87 -1.34
C TYR A 48 17.34 3.45 -0.26
N MET A 49 18.30 2.67 0.25
CA MET A 49 19.33 3.15 1.19
C MET A 49 20.55 3.74 0.48
N TYR A 50 20.76 3.38 -0.79
CA TYR A 50 21.98 3.65 -1.56
C TYR A 50 21.70 4.40 -2.86
N GLY A 51 20.67 5.26 -2.86
CA GLY A 51 20.16 5.95 -4.04
C GLY A 51 21.01 7.13 -4.56
N SER A 52 22.22 7.36 -4.04
CA SER A 52 23.12 8.42 -4.51
C SER A 52 24.19 7.86 -5.48
N PRO A 53 24.73 8.68 -6.39
CA PRO A 53 25.78 8.25 -7.32
C PRO A 53 27.02 7.65 -6.64
N THR A 54 27.35 8.09 -5.43
CA THR A 54 28.51 7.61 -4.67
C THR A 54 28.23 6.33 -3.89
N LEU A 55 26.98 6.05 -3.53
CA LEU A 55 26.61 4.90 -2.69
C LEU A 55 26.06 3.72 -3.50
N ILE A 56 25.57 3.94 -4.72
CA ILE A 56 24.88 2.93 -5.54
C ILE A 56 25.71 1.67 -5.80
N GLN A 57 27.04 1.77 -5.73
CA GLN A 57 27.93 0.59 -5.80
C GLN A 57 27.59 -0.44 -4.72
N THR A 58 27.15 -0.02 -3.53
CA THR A 58 26.74 -0.93 -2.45
C THR A 58 25.54 -1.77 -2.87
N ALA A 59 24.55 -1.19 -3.55
CA ALA A 59 23.39 -1.94 -4.05
C ALA A 59 23.79 -2.94 -5.15
N LYS A 60 24.74 -2.56 -6.02
CA LYS A 60 25.33 -3.45 -7.04
C LYS A 60 26.05 -4.64 -6.39
N ASP A 61 26.87 -4.39 -5.38
CA ASP A 61 27.62 -5.42 -4.67
C ASP A 61 26.68 -6.39 -3.94
N ARG A 62 25.63 -5.86 -3.29
CA ARG A 62 24.60 -6.70 -2.65
C ARG A 62 23.91 -7.61 -3.65
N PHE A 63 23.57 -7.11 -4.84
CA PHE A 63 22.98 -7.92 -5.90
C PHE A 63 23.95 -9.01 -6.37
N SER A 64 25.18 -8.65 -6.72
CA SER A 64 26.15 -9.59 -7.30
C SER A 64 26.67 -10.62 -6.29
N GLN A 65 26.66 -10.31 -4.99
CA GLN A 65 26.94 -11.27 -3.92
C GLN A 65 25.78 -12.25 -3.70
N ALA A 66 24.53 -11.81 -3.83
CA ALA A 66 23.36 -12.65 -3.57
C ALA A 66 23.02 -13.59 -4.74
N VAL A 67 23.22 -13.15 -5.98
CA VAL A 67 23.00 -13.97 -7.17
C VAL A 67 24.18 -14.92 -7.35
N SER A 68 23.94 -16.22 -7.49
CA SER A 68 25.00 -17.22 -7.70
C SER A 68 25.67 -17.04 -9.06
N GLN A 69 26.96 -17.39 -9.19
CA GLN A 69 27.62 -17.46 -10.49
C GLN A 69 27.16 -18.68 -11.31
N ASP A 70 26.74 -19.75 -10.65
CA ASP A 70 26.12 -20.92 -11.28
C ASP A 70 24.58 -20.78 -11.25
N PRO A 71 23.90 -20.72 -12.41
CA PRO A 71 22.45 -20.61 -12.49
C PRO A 71 21.70 -21.92 -12.27
N THR A 72 22.41 -23.06 -12.22
CA THR A 72 21.80 -24.39 -12.17
C THR A 72 20.94 -24.57 -10.92
N GLY A 73 19.63 -24.75 -11.12
CA GLY A 73 18.67 -24.91 -10.04
C GLY A 73 18.50 -23.65 -9.16
N LYS A 74 18.90 -22.46 -9.62
CA LYS A 74 18.77 -21.20 -8.89
C LYS A 74 17.76 -20.26 -9.56
N GLY A 75 16.93 -19.64 -8.75
CA GLY A 75 15.96 -18.63 -9.17
C GLY A 75 15.88 -17.49 -8.16
N TYR A 76 15.72 -16.27 -8.64
CA TYR A 76 15.74 -15.08 -7.80
C TYR A 76 14.57 -14.15 -8.13
N ILE A 77 13.86 -13.71 -7.09
CA ILE A 77 12.94 -12.58 -7.15
C ILE A 77 13.63 -11.41 -6.45
N VAL A 78 14.04 -10.43 -7.25
CA VAL A 78 14.85 -9.29 -6.83
C VAL A 78 13.96 -8.10 -6.47
N LEU A 79 14.25 -7.45 -5.34
CA LEU A 79 13.62 -6.20 -4.92
C LEU A 79 14.49 -5.00 -5.32
N ALA A 80 13.90 -4.08 -6.06
CA ALA A 80 14.39 -2.73 -6.32
C ALA A 80 13.18 -1.80 -6.53
N HIS A 81 13.42 -0.49 -6.57
CA HIS A 81 12.39 0.54 -6.66
C HIS A 81 12.76 1.54 -7.77
N ASP A 82 11.97 1.54 -8.83
CA ASP A 82 12.10 2.38 -10.02
C ASP A 82 11.84 3.87 -9.77
N VAL A 83 11.29 4.22 -8.60
CA VAL A 83 11.15 5.60 -8.13
C VAL A 83 12.49 6.26 -7.76
N HIS A 84 13.58 5.48 -7.63
CA HIS A 84 14.91 6.00 -7.34
C HIS A 84 15.74 6.14 -8.62
N VAL A 85 16.25 7.35 -8.88
CA VAL A 85 16.99 7.67 -10.11
C VAL A 85 18.16 6.71 -10.33
N GLN A 86 18.99 6.47 -9.31
CA GLN A 86 20.16 5.58 -9.44
C GLN A 86 19.76 4.11 -9.66
N THR A 87 18.57 3.69 -9.22
CA THR A 87 18.06 2.36 -9.54
C THR A 87 17.83 2.22 -11.04
N VAL A 88 17.20 3.22 -11.66
CA VAL A 88 16.88 3.21 -13.09
C VAL A 88 18.13 3.39 -13.95
N VAL A 89 18.91 4.45 -13.71
CA VAL A 89 19.98 4.85 -14.63
C VAL A 89 21.31 4.10 -14.42
N ASN A 90 21.43 3.30 -13.36
CA ASN A 90 22.69 2.69 -12.97
C ASN A 90 22.54 1.22 -12.53
N LEU A 91 21.76 0.95 -11.48
CA LEU A 91 21.63 -0.40 -10.92
C LEU A 91 20.97 -1.37 -11.90
N THR A 92 19.91 -0.95 -12.60
CA THR A 92 19.17 -1.78 -13.56
C THR A 92 20.08 -2.38 -14.63
N GLN A 93 20.93 -1.56 -15.26
CA GLN A 93 21.87 -2.04 -16.28
C GLN A 93 22.85 -3.06 -15.70
N TYR A 94 23.45 -2.76 -14.54
CA TYR A 94 24.37 -3.66 -13.87
C TYR A 94 23.74 -5.02 -13.52
N MET A 95 22.50 -5.02 -13.03
CA MET A 95 21.77 -6.26 -12.72
C MET A 95 21.55 -7.10 -13.98
N ILE A 96 21.13 -6.47 -15.08
CA ILE A 96 20.90 -7.15 -16.36
C ILE A 96 22.19 -7.79 -16.90
N GLU A 97 23.27 -7.02 -16.95
CA GLU A 97 24.56 -7.48 -17.47
C GLU A 97 25.13 -8.61 -16.61
N THR A 98 25.12 -8.47 -15.30
CA THR A 98 25.60 -9.49 -14.35
C THR A 98 24.78 -10.78 -14.46
N SER A 99 23.45 -10.70 -14.54
CA SER A 99 22.59 -11.87 -14.73
C SER A 99 22.88 -12.60 -16.04
N LYS A 100 23.00 -11.86 -17.15
CA LYS A 100 23.31 -12.45 -18.46
C LYS A 100 24.69 -13.09 -18.48
N ALA A 101 25.70 -12.41 -17.93
CA ALA A 101 27.06 -12.93 -17.84
C ALA A 101 27.14 -14.23 -17.02
N ARG A 102 26.24 -14.42 -16.04
CA ARG A 102 26.12 -15.63 -15.23
C ARG A 102 25.13 -16.66 -15.78
N GLY A 103 24.63 -16.47 -17.01
CA GLY A 103 23.75 -17.43 -17.68
C GLY A 103 22.29 -17.45 -17.22
N TYR A 104 21.82 -16.43 -16.47
CA TYR A 104 20.41 -16.34 -16.09
C TYR A 104 19.55 -15.77 -17.23
N ARG A 105 18.31 -16.25 -17.29
CA ARG A 105 17.24 -15.63 -18.08
C ARG A 105 16.49 -14.62 -17.22
N LEU A 106 16.28 -13.41 -17.76
CA LEU A 106 15.43 -12.40 -17.14
C LEU A 106 13.99 -12.61 -17.61
N VAL A 107 13.10 -12.91 -16.67
CA VAL A 107 11.71 -13.29 -16.94
C VAL A 107 10.76 -12.57 -15.98
N THR A 108 9.46 -12.58 -16.28
CA THR A 108 8.46 -12.08 -15.32
C THR A 108 8.39 -13.00 -14.10
N VAL A 109 7.81 -12.51 -13.00
CA VAL A 109 7.60 -13.34 -11.80
C VAL A 109 6.72 -14.55 -12.11
N GLY A 110 5.67 -14.38 -12.92
CA GLY A 110 4.81 -15.49 -13.31
C GLY A 110 5.55 -16.58 -14.08
N GLU A 111 6.41 -16.22 -15.05
CA GLU A 111 7.24 -17.20 -15.75
C GLU A 111 8.26 -17.85 -14.81
N CYS A 112 8.89 -17.09 -13.91
CA CYS A 112 9.82 -17.62 -12.90
C CYS A 112 9.16 -18.69 -12.00
N LEU A 113 7.86 -18.52 -11.71
CA LEU A 113 7.08 -19.44 -10.89
C LEU A 113 6.40 -20.56 -11.71
N GLY A 114 6.61 -20.60 -13.02
CA GLY A 114 5.94 -21.55 -13.91
C GLY A 114 4.42 -21.32 -14.04
N ASP A 115 3.93 -20.13 -13.70
CA ASP A 115 2.52 -19.78 -13.76
C ASP A 115 2.13 -19.28 -15.16
N PRO A 116 1.18 -19.92 -15.85
CA PRO A 116 0.72 -19.48 -17.16
C PRO A 116 0.22 -18.03 -17.16
N ARG A 117 0.53 -17.28 -18.23
CA ARG A 117 0.15 -15.86 -18.36
C ARG A 117 -1.34 -15.57 -18.16
N ALA A 118 -2.21 -16.53 -18.50
CA ALA A 118 -3.65 -16.41 -18.29
C ALA A 118 -4.05 -16.21 -16.81
N ASN A 119 -3.19 -16.58 -15.87
CA ASN A 119 -3.44 -16.48 -14.43
C ASN A 119 -2.96 -15.15 -13.82
N TRP A 120 -2.17 -14.36 -14.55
CA TRP A 120 -1.50 -13.16 -13.99
C TRP A 120 -2.46 -11.98 -13.77
N TYR A 121 -3.58 -11.97 -14.48
CA TYR A 121 -4.57 -10.91 -14.44
C TYR A 121 -5.97 -11.50 -14.42
N ARG A 122 -6.86 -10.88 -13.64
CA ARG A 122 -8.28 -11.19 -13.68
C ARG A 122 -9.00 -10.19 -14.58
N PRO A 123 -9.67 -10.65 -15.65
CA PRO A 123 -10.52 -9.77 -16.44
C PRO A 123 -11.70 -9.33 -15.58
N VAL A 124 -12.13 -8.09 -15.78
CA VAL A 124 -13.37 -7.62 -15.18
C VAL A 124 -14.51 -8.13 -16.06
N LYS A 125 -15.23 -9.14 -15.57
CA LYS A 125 -16.48 -9.56 -16.22
C LYS A 125 -17.43 -8.37 -16.21
N PRO A 126 -18.05 -7.99 -17.34
CA PRO A 126 -19.17 -7.07 -17.29
C PRO A 126 -20.21 -7.67 -16.34
N SER A 127 -20.57 -6.93 -15.30
CA SER A 127 -21.67 -7.36 -14.43
C SER A 127 -22.89 -7.51 -15.32
N PRO A 128 -23.61 -8.66 -15.28
CA PRO A 128 -24.97 -8.68 -15.76
C PRO A 128 -25.69 -7.53 -15.05
N SER A 129 -26.31 -6.64 -15.81
CA SER A 129 -27.17 -5.60 -15.27
C SER A 129 -28.39 -6.28 -14.67
N THR A 130 -28.27 -6.75 -13.43
CA THR A 130 -29.43 -7.23 -12.68
C THR A 130 -30.13 -5.99 -12.11
N THR A 131 -31.17 -5.56 -12.81
CA THR A 131 -32.18 -4.62 -12.33
C THR A 131 -32.74 -5.18 -11.02
N ARG A 132 -32.25 -4.70 -9.89
CA ARG A 132 -32.71 -5.15 -8.58
C ARG A 132 -33.62 -4.08 -7.99
N THR A 133 -34.92 -4.35 -8.10
CA THR A 133 -36.00 -3.60 -7.47
C THR A 133 -35.72 -3.51 -5.96
N SER A 134 -35.43 -2.30 -5.47
CA SER A 134 -35.25 -2.05 -4.04
C SER A 134 -36.60 -2.12 -3.34
N ALA A 135 -36.79 -3.16 -2.52
CA ALA A 135 -37.84 -3.18 -1.51
C ALA A 135 -37.42 -2.30 -0.34
N THR A 136 -38.27 -1.33 -0.01
CA THR A 136 -38.10 -0.37 1.07
C THR A 136 -38.35 -1.04 2.42
N THR A 137 -37.31 -1.21 3.23
CA THR A 137 -37.46 -1.43 4.67
C THR A 137 -36.97 -0.20 5.42
N VAL A 138 -37.94 0.50 6.01
CA VAL A 138 -37.76 1.67 6.87
C VAL A 138 -37.19 1.20 8.21
N SER A 139 -35.99 1.66 8.55
CA SER A 139 -35.44 1.53 9.90
C SER A 139 -35.13 2.91 10.44
N THR A 140 -35.91 3.32 11.44
CA THR A 140 -35.79 4.53 12.23
C THR A 140 -34.41 4.65 12.89
N ARG A 141 -33.72 5.78 12.71
CA ARG A 141 -32.61 6.21 13.57
C ARG A 141 -32.77 7.65 14.00
N THR A 142 -32.54 7.80 15.29
CA THR A 142 -32.61 8.96 16.17
C THR A 142 -31.75 10.13 15.69
N SER A 143 -32.35 11.31 15.74
CA SER A 143 -31.72 12.60 15.51
C SER A 143 -30.73 12.94 16.63
N SER A 144 -29.49 13.24 16.26
CA SER A 144 -28.63 14.12 17.04
C SER A 144 -28.03 15.18 16.13
N THR A 145 -28.29 16.41 16.52
CA THR A 145 -27.93 17.67 15.88
C THR A 145 -26.42 17.90 16.00
N ALA A 146 -25.73 17.94 14.85
CA ALA A 146 -24.45 18.61 14.71
C ALA A 146 -24.38 19.29 13.33
N VAL A 147 -23.88 20.52 13.38
CA VAL A 147 -23.93 21.60 12.39
C VAL A 147 -23.32 21.20 11.03
N PRO A 148 -23.97 21.48 9.88
CA PRO A 148 -23.40 21.20 8.57
C PRO A 148 -22.46 22.33 8.18
N THR A 149 -21.16 22.04 8.02
CA THR A 149 -20.30 22.86 7.17
C THR A 149 -20.37 22.28 5.76
N SER A 150 -21.18 22.93 4.92
CA SER A 150 -21.40 22.59 3.52
C SER A 150 -20.14 22.83 2.69
N ASN A 151 -19.51 21.76 2.18
CA ASN A 151 -18.53 21.88 1.10
C ASN A 151 -19.27 21.92 -0.25
N SER A 152 -19.85 23.08 -0.53
CA SER A 152 -20.54 23.42 -1.77
C SER A 152 -19.53 23.52 -2.92
N GLY A 153 -19.36 22.45 -3.72
CA GLY A 153 -18.61 22.50 -4.98
C GLY A 153 -17.89 21.22 -5.41
N LEU A 154 -17.70 20.25 -4.50
CA LEU A 154 -17.00 19.00 -4.82
C LEU A 154 -17.94 17.95 -5.41
N LYS A 155 -17.49 17.24 -6.45
CA LYS A 155 -18.28 16.15 -7.05
C LYS A 155 -18.23 14.91 -6.17
N ILE A 156 -19.34 14.19 -6.02
CA ILE A 156 -19.35 12.91 -5.31
C ILE A 156 -18.45 11.92 -6.06
N SER A 157 -17.59 11.21 -5.32
CA SER A 157 -16.63 10.27 -5.87
C SER A 157 -17.30 9.17 -6.73
N PRO A 158 -17.01 9.11 -8.05
CA PRO A 158 -17.55 8.07 -8.93
C PRO A 158 -16.76 6.75 -8.83
N ASP A 159 -15.49 6.82 -8.43
CA ASP A 159 -14.49 5.75 -8.61
C ASP A 159 -13.72 5.37 -7.35
N GLN A 160 -14.20 5.86 -6.19
CA GLN A 160 -13.62 5.71 -4.85
C GLN A 160 -12.51 6.71 -4.53
N THR A 161 -12.09 7.58 -5.44
CA THR A 161 -11.05 8.58 -5.15
C THR A 161 -11.62 9.83 -4.49
N CYS A 162 -10.81 10.51 -3.67
CA CYS A 162 -11.15 11.78 -3.03
C CYS A 162 -9.90 12.66 -2.85
N GLY A 163 -10.08 13.97 -2.74
CA GLY A 163 -8.96 14.93 -2.61
C GLY A 163 -8.92 16.01 -3.69
N GLY A 164 -8.00 16.97 -3.54
CA GLY A 164 -7.98 18.27 -4.22
C GLY A 164 -7.21 18.38 -5.53
N GLY A 165 -7.48 17.49 -6.50
CA GLY A 165 -7.08 17.71 -7.89
C GLY A 165 -7.97 18.74 -8.62
N ALA A 166 -7.72 18.98 -9.91
CA ALA A 166 -8.44 19.98 -10.74
C ALA A 166 -9.98 19.85 -10.79
N ALA A 167 -10.55 18.71 -10.36
CA ALA A 167 -12.00 18.48 -10.28
C ALA A 167 -12.52 18.11 -8.88
N GLY A 168 -11.63 18.01 -7.88
CA GLY A 168 -11.80 17.49 -6.51
C GLY A 168 -13.04 16.64 -6.17
N PHE A 169 -12.83 15.38 -5.75
CA PHE A 169 -13.94 14.48 -5.36
C PHE A 169 -14.14 14.41 -3.84
N THR A 170 -15.40 14.42 -3.41
CA THR A 170 -15.82 14.17 -2.01
C THR A 170 -16.36 12.75 -1.85
N CYS A 171 -16.12 12.17 -0.68
CA CYS A 171 -16.70 10.90 -0.25
C CYS A 171 -18.09 11.07 0.35
N GLN A 172 -18.49 12.28 0.74
CA GLN A 172 -19.81 12.52 1.33
C GLN A 172 -20.92 12.14 0.33
N GLY A 173 -21.76 11.18 0.72
CA GLY A 173 -22.81 10.64 -0.14
C GLY A 173 -22.33 9.62 -1.18
N SER A 174 -21.05 9.24 -1.16
CA SER A 174 -20.52 8.22 -2.06
C SER A 174 -20.91 6.81 -1.62
N LYS A 175 -21.21 5.92 -2.58
CA LYS A 175 -21.49 4.50 -2.34
C LYS A 175 -20.32 3.73 -1.72
N TYR A 176 -19.12 4.28 -1.77
CA TYR A 176 -17.92 3.67 -1.20
C TYR A 176 -17.74 3.97 0.29
N GLY A 177 -18.49 4.95 0.83
CA GLY A 177 -18.39 5.43 2.20
C GLY A 177 -18.08 6.92 2.27
N ASN A 178 -18.33 7.51 3.44
CA ASN A 178 -18.29 8.97 3.62
C ASN A 178 -16.91 9.53 3.98
N CYS A 179 -15.95 8.69 4.33
CA CYS A 179 -14.65 9.12 4.84
C CYS A 179 -13.61 9.16 3.72
N CYS A 180 -12.88 10.26 3.61
CA CYS A 180 -11.73 10.35 2.71
C CYS A 180 -10.46 10.01 3.48
N SER A 181 -9.89 8.83 3.25
CA SER A 181 -8.64 8.42 3.90
C SER A 181 -7.48 9.33 3.50
N PHE A 182 -6.41 9.29 4.32
CA PHE A 182 -5.14 9.94 3.98
C PHE A 182 -4.61 9.57 2.59
N TYR A 183 -4.90 8.34 2.14
CA TYR A 183 -4.47 7.82 0.85
C TYR A 183 -5.33 8.30 -0.34
N GLY A 184 -6.33 9.16 -0.10
CA GLY A 184 -7.19 9.70 -1.16
C GLY A 184 -8.27 8.73 -1.63
N PHE A 185 -8.72 7.84 -0.75
CA PHE A 185 -9.80 6.88 -1.05
C PHE A 185 -10.98 7.00 -0.10
N CYS A 186 -12.18 6.81 -0.65
CA CYS A 186 -13.44 6.74 0.08
C CYS A 186 -13.65 5.38 0.74
N GLY A 187 -14.11 5.42 1.99
CA GLY A 187 -14.48 4.26 2.79
C GLY A 187 -15.31 4.61 4.01
N SER A 188 -15.67 3.60 4.79
CA SER A 188 -16.46 3.77 6.04
C SER A 188 -15.82 3.12 7.27
N SER A 189 -14.72 2.39 7.12
CA SER A 189 -14.06 1.73 8.26
C SER A 189 -13.10 2.69 8.98
N PRO A 190 -12.64 2.36 10.21
CA PRO A 190 -11.64 3.16 10.92
C PRO A 190 -10.36 3.42 10.10
N ALA A 191 -10.02 2.51 9.18
CA ALA A 191 -8.87 2.68 8.29
C ALA A 191 -8.99 3.93 7.39
N TYR A 192 -10.23 4.32 7.06
CA TYR A 192 -10.56 5.48 6.22
C TYR A 192 -10.99 6.69 7.03
N CYS A 193 -11.75 6.46 8.10
CA CYS A 193 -12.37 7.51 8.91
C CYS A 193 -11.48 8.03 10.03
N GLY A 194 -10.48 7.25 10.45
CA GLY A 194 -9.64 7.57 11.59
C GLY A 194 -8.43 8.41 11.21
N THR A 195 -7.25 7.94 11.58
CA THR A 195 -5.99 8.67 11.54
C THR A 195 -5.67 9.20 10.14
N GLY A 196 -5.49 10.51 10.02
CA GLY A 196 -5.19 11.17 8.76
C GLY A 196 -6.36 11.29 7.77
N CYS A 197 -7.59 10.99 8.19
CA CYS A 197 -8.78 11.25 7.38
C CYS A 197 -8.88 12.74 7.02
N ASN A 198 -9.21 13.02 5.75
CA ASN A 198 -9.26 14.36 5.20
C ASN A 198 -10.68 14.94 5.29
N THR A 199 -10.87 15.88 6.23
CA THR A 199 -12.14 16.55 6.49
C THR A 199 -12.61 17.47 5.36
N GLY A 200 -11.72 17.87 4.45
CA GLY A 200 -12.09 18.64 3.25
C GLY A 200 -12.85 17.82 2.20
N TYR A 201 -12.70 16.49 2.21
CA TYR A 201 -13.26 15.60 1.18
C TYR A 201 -14.06 14.43 1.77
N GLY A 202 -14.34 14.42 3.07
CA GLY A 202 -15.07 13.35 3.73
C GLY A 202 -15.47 13.68 5.17
N THR A 203 -16.27 12.82 5.78
CA THR A 203 -16.71 12.92 7.18
C THR A 203 -15.85 12.00 8.04
N CYS A 204 -14.91 12.58 8.77
CA CYS A 204 -13.94 11.84 9.57
C CYS A 204 -14.41 11.59 11.00
N THR A 205 -13.96 10.48 11.59
CA THR A 205 -14.10 10.22 13.02
C THR A 205 -13.28 11.26 13.77
N GLN A 206 -13.90 11.96 14.71
CA GLN A 206 -13.19 12.87 15.59
C GLN A 206 -12.28 12.04 16.50
N LEU A 207 -10.97 12.22 16.37
CA LEU A 207 -10.00 11.65 17.30
C LEU A 207 -10.02 12.47 18.59
N PRO A 208 -9.84 11.83 19.77
CA PRO A 208 -9.71 12.54 21.03
C PRO A 208 -8.67 13.66 20.98
N ALA A 209 -8.88 14.73 21.75
CA ALA A 209 -7.90 15.79 21.89
C ALA A 209 -6.60 15.23 22.52
N GLY A 210 -5.47 15.48 21.86
CA GLY A 210 -4.17 14.93 22.26
C GLY A 210 -3.69 13.78 21.39
N LEU A 211 -2.60 13.14 21.82
CA LEU A 211 -2.00 12.00 21.10
C LEU A 211 -2.95 10.80 21.15
N SER A 212 -3.45 10.38 19.99
CA SER A 212 -4.37 9.23 19.88
C SER A 212 -3.65 7.99 19.34
N ASP A 213 -4.14 6.79 19.67
CA ASP A 213 -3.66 5.58 19.01
C ASP A 213 -4.08 5.55 17.54
N THR A 214 -3.19 5.06 16.69
CA THR A 214 -3.47 4.96 15.26
C THR A 214 -4.54 3.91 14.98
N THR A 215 -5.35 4.20 13.97
CA THR A 215 -6.40 3.28 13.48
C THR A 215 -5.99 2.54 12.22
N ASN A 216 -4.91 2.98 11.56
CA ASN A 216 -4.53 2.52 10.22
C ASN A 216 -3.01 2.42 10.01
N GLY A 217 -2.23 2.51 11.08
CA GLY A 217 -0.78 2.42 11.03
C GLY A 217 -0.08 3.72 10.63
N LEU A 218 -0.81 4.83 10.41
CA LEU A 218 -0.19 6.16 10.27
C LEU A 218 0.17 6.70 11.66
N CYS A 219 1.36 7.28 11.80
CA CYS A 219 1.87 7.76 13.08
C CYS A 219 2.78 8.97 12.94
N GLY A 220 3.15 9.57 14.07
CA GLY A 220 4.07 10.69 14.10
C GLY A 220 3.36 12.04 14.19
N THR A 221 4.17 13.10 14.27
CA THR A 221 3.70 14.48 14.47
C THR A 221 2.68 14.90 13.42
N ARG A 222 2.84 14.46 12.17
CA ARG A 222 1.94 14.79 11.04
C ARG A 222 0.49 14.36 11.30
N PHE A 223 0.30 13.23 11.97
CA PHE A 223 -1.02 12.65 12.20
C PHE A 223 -1.47 12.75 13.66
N ASN A 224 -0.59 13.29 14.52
CA ASN A 224 -0.76 13.29 15.97
C ASN A 224 -1.20 11.92 16.52
N ALA A 225 -0.57 10.85 16.01
CA ALA A 225 -1.00 9.48 16.24
C ALA A 225 0.15 8.55 16.64
N SER A 226 -0.14 7.62 17.55
CA SER A 226 0.79 6.70 18.19
C SER A 226 0.61 5.25 17.71
N CYS A 227 1.73 4.53 17.58
CA CYS A 227 1.78 3.10 17.31
C CYS A 227 1.77 2.24 18.58
N LYS A 228 1.87 2.84 19.78
CA LYS A 228 2.12 2.11 21.04
C LYS A 228 1.16 0.96 21.29
N ASN A 229 -0.11 1.10 20.90
CA ASN A 229 -1.13 0.06 21.02
C ASN A 229 -1.59 -0.53 19.68
N TYR A 230 -0.79 -0.41 18.61
CA TYR A 230 -1.13 -0.89 17.27
C TYR A 230 -0.68 -2.35 17.03
N GLY A 231 -1.32 -3.28 17.73
CA GLY A 231 -0.99 -4.71 17.65
C GLY A 231 0.48 -4.96 17.98
N ASN A 232 1.19 -5.70 17.11
CA ASN A 232 2.62 -5.95 17.26
C ASN A 232 3.51 -4.91 16.57
N LYS A 233 2.92 -3.89 15.91
CA LYS A 233 3.63 -2.86 15.13
C LYS A 233 3.76 -1.58 15.95
N ASN A 234 4.53 -1.66 17.04
CA ASN A 234 4.61 -0.62 18.07
C ASN A 234 5.62 0.50 17.79
N CYS A 235 6.45 0.38 16.76
CA CYS A 235 7.46 1.37 16.39
C CYS A 235 6.90 2.35 15.36
N CYS A 236 7.13 3.65 15.55
CA CYS A 236 6.77 4.67 14.56
C CYS A 236 8.01 5.06 13.75
N SER A 237 8.10 4.62 12.50
CA SER A 237 9.23 4.94 11.61
C SER A 237 9.36 6.45 11.35
N GLN A 238 10.53 6.91 10.92
CA GLN A 238 10.73 8.30 10.46
C GLN A 238 9.75 8.72 9.35
N SER A 239 9.26 7.76 8.58
CA SER A 239 8.32 7.97 7.47
C SER A 239 6.85 8.10 7.94
N GLY A 240 6.59 7.97 9.24
CA GLY A 240 5.25 8.11 9.80
C GLY A 240 4.37 6.87 9.65
N PHE A 241 4.98 5.68 9.65
CA PHE A 241 4.29 4.40 9.59
C PHE A 241 4.65 3.50 10.77
N CYS A 242 3.65 2.78 11.28
CA CYS A 242 3.79 1.78 12.32
C CYS A 242 4.35 0.46 11.79
N GLY A 243 5.36 -0.08 12.47
CA GLY A 243 5.92 -1.38 12.17
C GLY A 243 6.66 -1.98 13.36
N SER A 244 7.28 -3.13 13.13
CA SER A 244 8.03 -3.89 14.15
C SER A 244 9.43 -4.30 13.67
N SER A 245 9.81 -3.94 12.44
CA SER A 245 11.11 -4.26 11.88
C SER A 245 12.17 -3.23 12.29
N ALA A 246 13.45 -3.57 12.15
CA ALA A 246 14.55 -2.65 12.42
C ALA A 246 14.45 -1.33 11.62
N ALA A 247 13.84 -1.35 10.42
CA ALA A 247 13.59 -0.15 9.63
C ALA A 247 12.56 0.80 10.27
N HIS A 248 11.71 0.31 11.18
CA HIS A 248 10.72 1.10 11.90
C HIS A 248 11.18 1.45 13.32
N CYS A 249 11.88 0.53 13.98
CA CYS A 249 12.27 0.65 15.39
C CYS A 249 13.66 1.28 15.59
N GLY A 250 14.53 1.18 14.59
CA GLY A 250 15.91 1.67 14.66
C GLY A 250 16.06 3.17 14.38
N VAL A 251 17.12 3.54 13.67
CA VAL A 251 17.47 4.95 13.40
C VAL A 251 16.30 5.69 12.75
N GLY A 252 15.94 6.84 13.32
CA GLY A 252 14.83 7.68 12.85
C GLY A 252 13.46 7.32 13.43
N CYS A 253 13.36 6.27 14.26
CA CYS A 253 12.12 5.97 14.98
C CYS A 253 11.70 7.14 15.89
N GLN A 254 10.41 7.48 15.84
CA GLN A 254 9.82 8.63 16.54
C GLN A 254 9.35 8.22 17.94
N ASN A 255 10.20 8.39 18.97
CA ASN A 255 9.94 7.98 20.37
C ASN A 255 8.65 8.53 20.99
N ALA A 256 8.20 9.72 20.60
CA ALA A 256 6.93 10.27 21.09
C ALA A 256 5.71 9.46 20.61
N PHE A 257 5.83 8.75 19.50
CA PHE A 257 4.74 8.10 18.77
C PHE A 257 4.90 6.58 18.66
N GLY A 258 5.94 5.98 19.25
CA GLY A 258 6.17 4.54 19.21
C GLY A 258 7.21 4.08 20.24
N ILE A 259 7.49 2.78 20.26
CA ILE A 259 8.52 2.15 21.09
C ILE A 259 9.74 1.91 20.19
N CYS A 260 10.82 2.65 20.39
CA CYS A 260 12.03 2.56 19.55
C CYS A 260 13.15 1.82 20.29
N GLY A 261 14.02 1.13 19.56
CA GLY A 261 15.10 0.30 20.11
C GLY A 261 15.94 -0.37 19.03
#